data_AF-A0A969R0R5-F1
#
_entry.id   AF-A0A969R0R5-F1
#
_cell.length_a   1.000
_cell.length_b   1.000
_cell.length_c   1.000
_cell.angle_alpha   90.00
_cell.angle_beta   90.00
_cell.angle_gamma   90.00
#
_symmetry.space_group_name_H-M   'P 1'
#
loop_
_entity.id
_entity.type
_entity.pdbx_description
1 polymer ?
#
loop_
_entity_poly.entity_id
_entity_poly.type
_entity_poly.pdbx_seq_one_letter_code
_entity_poly.pdbx_strand_id
1 'polypeptide(L)'
;MANLIVFGVSLSIILQQNSRNQIASKAITMMEMINSNREYTIAHVQPELIDQLQVEFLPEAIPNFAARETFENLRQKSNYRDFFLKMPRSNLSILATKLMILKQE
;
A
#
# COMPACT_ATOMS: atom_id res chain seq x y z
N MET A 1 20.86 -5.24 44.02
CA MET A 1 21.31 -4.82 42.67
C MET A 1 20.86 -5.79 41.57
N ALA A 2 21.08 -7.11 41.68
CA ALA A 2 20.71 -8.09 40.63
C ALA A 2 19.22 -8.07 40.21
N ASN A 3 18.28 -8.00 41.16
CA ASN A 3 16.85 -7.98 40.83
C ASN A 3 16.46 -6.79 39.95
N LEU A 4 16.97 -5.59 40.22
CA LEU A 4 16.63 -4.39 39.45
C LEU A 4 17.11 -4.50 37.99
N ILE A 5 18.28 -5.11 37.79
CA ILE A 5 18.83 -5.35 36.45
C ILE A 5 17.95 -6.34 35.70
N VAL A 6 17.55 -7.45 36.34
CA VAL A 6 16.65 -8.44 35.74
C VAL A 6 15.31 -7.80 35.34
N PHE A 7 14.69 -7.04 36.24
CA PHE A 7 13.44 -6.32 35.94
C PHE A 7 13.59 -5.34 34.78
N GLY A 8 14.67 -4.55 34.76
CA GLY A 8 14.95 -3.60 33.69
C GLY A 8 15.12 -4.27 32.33
N VAL A 9 15.82 -5.40 32.28
CA VAL A 9 15.99 -6.19 31.05
C VAL A 9 14.66 -6.81 30.61
N SER A 10 13.91 -7.44 31.51
CA SER A 10 12.59 -8.02 31.19
C SER A 10 11.62 -6.97 30.64
N LEU A 11 11.53 -5.81 31.28
CA LEU A 11 10.67 -4.72 30.84
C LEU A 11 11.09 -4.20 29.46
N SER A 12 12.39 -4.04 29.22
CA SER A 12 12.92 -3.60 27.93
C SER A 12 12.55 -4.56 26.80
N ILE A 13 12.63 -5.87 27.05
CA ILE A 13 12.23 -6.91 26.07
C ILE A 13 10.74 -6.82 25.75
N ILE A 14 9.89 -6.67 26.77
CA ILE A 14 8.43 -6.57 26.60
C ILE A 14 8.07 -5.31 25.81
N LEU A 15 8.65 -4.15 26.15
CA LEU A 15 8.41 -2.90 25.44
C LEU A 15 8.85 -2.99 23.98
N GLN A 16 10.02 -3.59 23.72
CA GLN A 16 10.51 -3.78 22.36
C GLN A 16 9.60 -4.72 21.55
N GLN A 17 9.09 -5.79 22.17
CA GLN A 17 8.15 -6.71 21.53
C GLN A 17 6.82 -6.02 21.22
N ASN A 18 6.28 -5.26 22.17
CA ASN A 18 5.04 -4.51 21.97
C ASN A 18 5.19 -3.46 20.87
N SER A 19 6.34 -2.78 20.78
CA SER A 19 6.63 -1.85 19.69
C SER A 19 6.68 -2.55 18.33
N ARG A 20 7.32 -3.72 18.24
CA ARG A 20 7.35 -4.52 17.00
C ARG A 20 5.95 -4.95 16.57
N ASN A 21 5.15 -5.45 17.52
CA ASN A 21 3.78 -5.89 17.25
C ASN A 21 2.88 -4.74 16.78
N GLN A 22 3.02 -3.55 17.38
CA GLN A 22 2.26 -2.37 16.97
C GLN A 22 2.63 -1.92 15.55
N ILE A 23 3.92 -1.87 15.20
CA ILE A 23 4.37 -1.52 13.85
C ILE A 23 3.86 -2.55 12.82
N ALA A 24 3.95 -3.84 13.15
CA ALA A 24 3.47 -4.92 12.28
C ALA A 24 1.94 -4.84 12.06
N SER A 25 1.17 -4.68 13.13
CA SER A 25 -0.29 -4.52 13.04
C SER A 25 -0.66 -3.30 12.19
N LYS A 26 0.01 -2.18 12.39
CA LYS A 26 -0.20 -0.96 11.59
C LYS A 26 0.10 -1.19 10.10
N ALA A 27 1.19 -1.90 9.78
CA ALA A 27 1.54 -2.25 8.41
C ALA A 27 0.48 -3.15 7.75
N ILE A 28 -0.04 -4.14 8.49
CA ILE A 28 -1.10 -5.04 8.01
C ILE A 28 -2.37 -4.25 7.70
N THR A 29 -2.84 -3.39 8.62
CA THR A 29 -4.01 -2.54 8.38
C THR A 29 -3.82 -1.63 7.17
N MET A 30 -2.62 -1.07 6.97
CA MET A 30 -2.33 -0.29 5.76
C MET A 30 -2.42 -1.13 4.49
N MET A 31 -1.89 -2.35 4.50
CA MET A 31 -1.98 -3.27 3.35
C MET A 31 -3.42 -3.67 3.04
N GLU A 32 -4.25 -3.90 4.07
CA GLU A 32 -5.68 -4.15 3.91
C GLU A 32 -6.40 -2.95 3.29
N MET A 33 -6.11 -1.73 3.73
CA MET A 33 -6.66 -0.51 3.11
C MET A 33 -6.23 -0.35 1.65
N ILE A 34 -4.95 -0.63 1.34
CA ILE A 34 -4.44 -0.61 -0.05
C ILE A 34 -5.19 -1.62 -0.92
N ASN A 35 -5.41 -2.85 -0.41
CA ASN A 35 -6.16 -3.87 -1.13
C ASN A 35 -7.64 -3.48 -1.29
N SER A 36 -8.27 -2.95 -0.25
CA SER A 36 -9.65 -2.45 -0.31
C SER A 36 -9.81 -1.35 -1.36
N ASN A 37 -8.84 -0.43 -1.49
CA ASN A 37 -8.87 0.59 -2.53
C ASN A 37 -8.75 -0.01 -3.95
N ARG A 38 -7.90 -1.04 -4.12
CA ARG A 38 -7.81 -1.77 -5.40
C ARG A 38 -9.14 -2.43 -5.74
N GLU A 39 -9.74 -3.14 -4.79
CA GLU A 39 -11.02 -3.82 -4.96
C GLU A 39 -12.13 -2.83 -5.29
N TYR A 40 -12.17 -1.68 -4.60
CA TYR A 40 -13.10 -0.59 -4.89
C TYR A 40 -12.92 -0.07 -6.32
N THR A 41 -11.67 0.17 -6.74
CA THR A 41 -11.37 0.65 -8.09
C THR A 41 -11.81 -0.37 -9.15
N ILE A 42 -11.56 -1.66 -8.94
CA ILE A 42 -11.99 -2.72 -9.85
C ILE A 42 -13.52 -2.80 -9.93
N ALA A 43 -14.20 -2.78 -8.78
CA ALA A 43 -15.63 -3.05 -8.72
C ALA A 43 -16.50 -1.84 -9.11
N HIS A 44 -16.04 -0.61 -8.88
CA HIS A 44 -16.87 0.59 -9.02
C HIS A 44 -16.31 1.64 -9.97
N VAL A 45 -14.99 1.78 -10.09
CA VAL A 45 -14.38 2.86 -10.90
C VAL A 45 -14.08 2.38 -12.31
N GLN A 46 -13.47 1.20 -12.44
CA GLN A 46 -13.06 0.64 -13.72
C GLN A 46 -14.23 0.40 -14.69
N PRO A 47 -15.40 -0.14 -14.29
CA PRO A 47 -16.50 -0.39 -15.22
C PRO A 47 -17.02 0.90 -15.87
N GLU A 48 -17.01 2.01 -15.14
CA GLU A 48 -17.49 3.32 -15.62
C GLU A 48 -16.52 3.99 -16.60
N LEU A 49 -15.24 3.60 -16.55
CA LEU A 49 -14.17 4.22 -17.33
C LEU A 49 -13.59 3.29 -18.40
N ILE A 50 -14.06 2.04 -18.51
CA ILE A 50 -13.46 1.03 -19.39
C ILE A 50 -13.61 1.36 -20.87
N ASP A 51 -14.70 2.02 -21.26
CA ASP A 51 -14.89 2.46 -22.64
C ASP A 51 -13.97 3.63 -22.98
N GLN A 52 -13.79 4.57 -22.05
CA GLN A 52 -12.87 5.70 -22.22
C GLN A 52 -11.40 5.24 -22.25
N LEU A 53 -11.06 4.18 -21.50
CA LEU A 53 -9.74 3.54 -21.52
C LEU A 53 -9.34 3.00 -22.89
N GLN A 54 -10.28 2.80 -23.81
CA GLN A 54 -9.98 2.37 -25.19
C GLN A 54 -9.50 3.53 -26.07
N VAL A 55 -9.83 4.77 -25.68
CA VAL A 55 -9.56 5.99 -26.45
C VAL A 55 -8.41 6.79 -25.83
N GLU A 56 -8.35 6.86 -24.50
CA GLU A 56 -7.34 7.59 -23.77
C GLU A 56 -6.88 6.82 -22.52
N PHE A 57 -5.62 7.02 -22.13
CA PHE A 57 -5.09 6.46 -20.90
C PHE A 57 -5.64 7.22 -19.67
N LEU A 58 -6.41 6.52 -18.83
CA LEU A 58 -6.94 7.05 -17.56
C LEU A 58 -6.31 6.31 -16.36
N PRO A 59 -5.32 6.90 -15.66
CA PRO A 59 -4.61 6.24 -14.58
C PRO A 59 -5.51 5.91 -13.37
N GLU A 60 -6.59 6.65 -13.14
CA GLU A 60 -7.55 6.44 -12.06
C GLU A 60 -8.29 5.10 -12.16
N ALA A 61 -8.48 4.59 -13.38
CA ALA A 61 -9.10 3.29 -13.63
C ALA A 61 -8.14 2.11 -13.44
N ILE A 62 -6.85 2.37 -13.17
CA ILE A 62 -5.82 1.37 -12.93
C ILE A 62 -5.70 1.13 -11.42
N PRO A 63 -6.14 -0.03 -10.88
CA PRO A 63 -6.24 -0.25 -9.43
C PRO A 63 -4.91 -0.05 -8.70
N ASN A 64 -3.80 -0.46 -9.31
CA ASN A 64 -2.48 -0.27 -8.70
C ASN A 64 -1.99 1.17 -8.71
N PHE A 65 -2.41 1.97 -9.68
CA PHE A 65 -2.10 3.39 -9.69
C PHE A 65 -2.84 4.08 -8.54
N ALA A 66 -4.16 3.91 -8.47
CA ALA A 66 -4.99 4.45 -7.39
C ALA A 66 -4.51 4.02 -5.99
N ALA A 67 -4.17 2.75 -5.83
CA ALA A 67 -3.64 2.21 -4.58
C ALA A 67 -2.26 2.80 -4.22
N ARG A 68 -1.39 3.04 -5.20
CA ARG A 68 -0.11 3.69 -4.95
C ARG A 68 -0.32 5.14 -4.57
N GLU A 69 -1.05 5.90 -5.37
CA GLU A 69 -1.25 7.34 -5.15
C GLU A 69 -1.87 7.64 -3.78
N THR A 70 -2.87 6.86 -3.38
CA THR A 70 -3.45 6.98 -2.04
C THR A 70 -2.47 6.64 -0.91
N PHE A 71 -1.58 5.66 -1.11
CA PHE A 71 -0.50 5.38 -0.16
C PHE A 71 0.55 6.51 -0.11
N GLU A 72 0.91 7.09 -1.26
CA GLU A 72 1.82 8.24 -1.33
C GLU A 72 1.24 9.42 -0.53
N ASN A 73 -0.05 9.71 -0.70
CA ASN A 73 -0.75 10.73 0.07
C ASN A 73 -0.77 10.41 1.58
N LEU A 74 -0.95 9.14 1.95
CA LEU A 74 -0.86 8.71 3.35
C LEU A 74 0.54 8.98 3.93
N ARG A 75 1.60 8.70 3.17
CA ARG A 75 3.00 8.83 3.62
C ARG A 75 3.44 10.28 3.87
N GLN A 76 2.73 11.26 3.31
CA GLN A 76 3.00 12.67 3.59
C GLN A 76 2.74 13.02 5.07
N LYS A 77 1.87 12.27 5.74
CA LYS A 77 1.58 12.44 7.17
C LYS A 77 2.72 11.86 8.03
N SER A 78 3.13 12.60 9.06
CA SER A 78 4.33 12.31 9.88
C SER A 78 4.34 10.89 10.47
N ASN A 79 3.19 10.37 10.85
CA ASN A 79 3.04 9.05 11.47
C ASN A 79 3.14 7.87 10.48
N TYR A 80 3.21 8.12 9.17
CA TYR A 80 3.30 7.07 8.14
C TYR A 80 4.56 7.18 7.27
N ARG A 81 5.40 8.20 7.49
CA ARG A 81 6.55 8.53 6.63
C ARG A 81 7.55 7.40 6.45
N ASP A 82 7.72 6.57 7.48
CA ASP A 82 8.71 5.49 7.50
C ASP A 82 8.19 4.18 6.87
N PHE A 83 6.94 4.14 6.40
CA PHE A 83 6.37 2.99 5.71
C PHE A 83 6.66 3.07 4.21
N PHE A 84 7.08 1.96 3.62
CA PHE A 84 7.34 1.84 2.19
C PHE A 84 6.51 0.71 1.58
N LEU A 85 5.73 1.04 0.56
CA LEU A 85 4.92 0.08 -0.15
C LEU A 85 5.73 -0.60 -1.26
N LYS A 86 5.82 -1.93 -1.20
CA LYS A 86 6.41 -2.76 -2.26
C LYS A 86 5.30 -3.51 -2.98
N MET A 87 5.14 -3.25 -4.28
CA MET A 87 4.18 -3.95 -5.12
C MET A 87 4.87 -5.05 -5.95
N PRO A 88 4.28 -6.25 -6.08
CA PRO A 88 4.79 -7.27 -6.98
C PRO A 88 4.63 -6.84 -8.43
N ARG A 89 5.68 -7.06 -9.24
CA ARG A 89 5.75 -6.66 -10.65
C ARG A 89 4.66 -7.30 -11.53
N SER A 90 4.12 -8.46 -11.14
CA SER A 90 3.06 -9.18 -11.86
C SER A 90 1.68 -8.53 -11.75
N ASN A 91 1.41 -7.73 -10.72
CA ASN A 91 0.10 -7.10 -10.51
C ASN A 91 -0.05 -5.79 -11.30
N LEU A 92 1.04 -5.17 -11.79
CA LEU A 92 0.97 -4.06 -12.76
C LEU A 92 0.31 -4.60 -14.05
N SER A 93 -1.01 -4.62 -14.09
CA SER A 93 -1.75 -5.50 -14.98
C SER A 93 -1.68 -5.04 -16.42
N ILE A 94 -1.83 -6.04 -17.29
CA ILE A 94 -1.86 -6.12 -18.75
C ILE A 94 -2.40 -4.88 -19.49
N LEU A 95 -3.28 -4.07 -18.89
CA LEU A 95 -3.79 -2.82 -19.44
C LEU A 95 -2.71 -1.73 -19.58
N ALA A 96 -1.84 -1.58 -18.57
CA ALA A 96 -0.71 -0.66 -18.66
C ALA A 96 0.29 -1.13 -19.74
N THR A 97 0.49 -2.43 -19.87
CA THR A 97 1.31 -3.03 -20.94
C THR A 97 0.68 -2.80 -22.32
N LYS A 98 -0.65 -2.94 -22.46
CA LYS A 98 -1.36 -2.70 -23.72
C LYS A 98 -1.30 -1.22 -24.13
N LEU A 99 -1.42 -0.29 -23.19
CA LEU A 99 -1.32 1.16 -23.43
C LEU A 99 0.13 1.62 -23.66
N MET A 100 1.12 0.97 -23.05
CA MET A 100 2.53 1.22 -23.33
C MET A 100 2.94 0.75 -24.73
N ILE A 101 2.29 -0.29 -25.26
CA ILE A 101 2.46 -0.76 -26.65
C ILE A 101 1.74 0.19 -27.64
N LEU A 102 0.53 0.66 -27.32
CA LEU A 102 -0.23 1.59 -28.19
C LEU A 102 0.37 3.00 -28.28
N LYS A 103 1.28 3.40 -27.37
CA LYS A 103 2.03 4.66 -27.45
C LYS A 103 3.34 4.57 -28.25
N GLN A 104 3.67 3.40 -28.80
CA GLN A 104 4.89 3.13 -29.58
C GLN A 104 4.62 2.93 -31.08
N GLU A 105 3.37 3.12 -31.52
CA GLU A 105 2.97 3.26 -32.93
C GLU A 105 2.45 4.69 -33.17
#